data_AF-A0A552UAE3-F1
#
_entry.id   AF-A0A552UAE3-F1
#
_cell.length_a   1.000
_cell.length_b   1.000
_cell.length_c   1.000
_cell.angle_alpha   90.00
_cell.angle_beta   90.00
_cell.angle_gamma   90.00
#
_symmetry.space_group_name_H-M   'P 1'
#
loop_
_entity.id
_entity.type
_entity.pdbx_description
1 polymer ?
#
loop_
_entity_poly.entity_id
_entity_poly.type
_entity_poly.pdbx_seq_one_letter_code
_entity_poly.pdbx_strand_id
1 'polypeptide(L)'
;MATTRETLETQMRAAAAANDFELAARLRDELKALRDADTAREAGELYRQQPGGMGLGTSQQRMEPPPGWVRPKKPDPMTKGRKR
;
A
#
# COMPACT_ATOMS: atom_id res chain seq x y z
N MET A 1 -20.88 24.20 4.51
CA MET A 1 -21.74 23.13 3.97
C MET A 1 -21.40 21.89 4.76
N ALA A 2 -22.26 21.46 5.69
CA ALA A 2 -21.98 20.32 6.56
C ALA A 2 -21.66 19.11 5.68
N THR A 3 -20.40 18.70 5.77
CA THR A 3 -19.77 17.68 4.97
C THR A 3 -20.52 16.37 5.17
N THR A 4 -20.89 15.69 4.09
CA THR A 4 -21.82 14.53 4.02
C THR A 4 -21.62 13.45 5.11
N ARG A 5 -20.40 13.32 5.65
CA ARG A 5 -20.05 12.43 6.76
C ARG A 5 -20.61 12.88 8.11
N GLU A 6 -20.45 14.15 8.48
CA GLU A 6 -20.90 14.69 9.77
C GLU A 6 -22.44 14.64 9.88
N THR A 7 -23.12 14.82 8.75
CA THR A 7 -24.58 14.67 8.65
C THR A 7 -25.02 13.23 8.91
N LEU A 8 -24.33 12.24 8.33
CA LEU A 8 -24.60 10.82 8.55
C LEU A 8 -24.33 10.40 10.01
N GLU A 9 -23.24 10.89 10.61
CA GLU A 9 -22.91 10.63 12.03
C GLU A 9 -23.95 11.22 13.00
N THR A 10 -24.51 12.37 12.65
CA THR A 10 -25.57 13.02 13.44
C THR A 10 -26.89 12.26 13.31
N GLN A 11 -27.26 11.84 12.11
CA GLN A 11 -28.46 11.03 11.86
C GLN A 11 -28.38 9.66 12.52
N MET A 12 -27.21 9.01 12.48
CA MET A 12 -26.99 7.71 13.14
C MET A 12 -27.19 7.81 14.66
N ARG A 13 -26.64 8.88 15.28
CA ARG A 13 -26.83 9.13 16.71
C ARG A 13 -28.29 9.43 17.07
N ALA A 14 -28.99 10.18 16.23
CA ALA A 14 -30.41 10.45 16.42
C ALA A 14 -31.26 9.17 16.31
N ALA A 15 -30.97 8.30 15.33
CA ALA A 15 -31.62 7.01 15.18
C ALA A 15 -31.40 6.09 16.40
N ALA A 16 -30.16 6.02 16.90
CA ALA A 16 -29.83 5.27 18.10
C ALA A 16 -30.55 5.82 19.35
N ALA A 17 -30.66 7.14 19.49
CA ALA A 17 -31.40 7.77 20.59
C ALA A 17 -32.92 7.48 20.52
N ALA A 18 -33.46 7.28 19.32
CA ALA A 18 -34.84 6.85 19.10
C ALA A 18 -35.05 5.33 19.20
N ASN A 19 -34.01 4.55 19.54
CA ASN A 19 -33.97 3.08 19.52
C ASN A 19 -34.24 2.44 18.14
N ASP A 20 -34.03 3.19 17.05
CA ASP A 20 -34.09 2.67 15.69
C ASP A 20 -32.72 2.15 15.27
N PHE A 21 -32.38 0.95 15.75
CA PHE A 21 -31.09 0.34 15.51
C PHE A 21 -30.91 -0.16 14.07
N GLU A 22 -32.01 -0.45 13.36
CA GLU A 22 -31.98 -0.82 11.95
C GLU A 22 -31.52 0.36 11.10
N LEU A 23 -32.11 1.54 11.32
CA LEU A 23 -31.68 2.76 10.66
C LEU A 23 -30.25 3.13 11.03
N ALA A 24 -29.89 3.02 12.32
CA ALA A 24 -28.53 3.29 12.78
C ALA A 24 -27.50 2.34 12.13
N ALA A 25 -27.83 1.06 11.95
CA ALA A 25 -26.97 0.09 11.28
C ALA A 25 -26.75 0.43 9.80
N ARG A 26 -27.81 0.82 9.07
CA ARG A 26 -27.70 1.26 7.67
C ARG A 26 -26.80 2.47 7.52
N LEU A 27 -27.01 3.49 8.35
CA LEU A 27 -26.20 4.72 8.34
C LEU A 27 -24.73 4.44 8.69
N ARG A 28 -24.47 3.50 9.61
CA ARG A 28 -23.10 3.05 9.92
C ARG A 28 -22.45 2.37 8.72
N ASP A 29 -23.18 1.52 8.00
CA ASP A 29 -22.65 0.82 6.84
C ASP A 29 -22.36 1.79 5.68
N GLU A 30 -23.18 2.83 5.50
CA GLU A 30 -22.91 3.94 4.58
C GLU A 30 -21.65 4.74 4.99
N LEU A 31 -21.49 5.07 6.28
CA LEU A 31 -20.28 5.71 6.81
C LEU A 31 -19.02 4.87 6.58
N LYS A 32 -19.14 3.55 6.73
CA LYS A 32 -18.04 2.62 6.45
C LYS A 32 -17.69 2.61 4.96
N ALA A 33 -18.67 2.55 4.07
CA ALA A 33 -18.43 2.59 2.63
C ALA A 33 -17.72 3.88 2.20
N LEU A 34 -18.10 5.04 2.76
CA LEU A 34 -17.41 6.31 2.51
C LEU A 34 -15.97 6.28 3.02
N ARG A 35 -15.73 5.77 4.23
CA ARG A 35 -14.36 5.61 4.78
C ARG A 35 -13.51 4.67 3.92
N ASP A 36 -14.08 3.57 3.44
CA ASP A 36 -13.37 2.60 2.63
C ASP A 36 -13.04 3.20 1.24
N ALA A 37 -13.92 4.04 0.68
CA ALA A 37 -13.64 4.80 -0.53
C ALA A 37 -12.54 5.85 -0.33
N ASP A 38 -12.56 6.58 0.79
CA ASP A 38 -11.52 7.56 1.14
C ASP A 38 -10.16 6.88 1.36
N THR A 39 -10.13 5.75 2.08
CA THR A 39 -8.89 4.99 2.28
C THR A 39 -8.38 4.37 0.99
N ALA A 40 -9.25 3.90 0.08
CA ALA A 40 -8.84 3.45 -1.25
C ALA A 40 -8.26 4.59 -2.10
N ARG A 41 -8.73 5.82 -1.91
CA ARG A 41 -8.26 7.02 -2.61
C ARG A 41 -6.95 7.57 -2.02
N GLU A 42 -6.77 7.52 -0.70
CA GLU A 42 -5.52 7.86 -0.01
C GLU A 42 -4.44 6.80 -0.16
N ALA A 43 -4.83 5.52 -0.30
CA ALA A 43 -3.94 4.40 -0.59
C ALA A 43 -3.45 4.41 -2.06
N GLY A 44 -3.10 5.60 -2.56
CA GLY A 44 -2.25 5.73 -3.73
C GLY A 44 -1.10 4.72 -3.62
N GLU A 45 -1.11 3.77 -4.55
CA GLU A 45 -0.04 2.79 -4.76
C GLU A 45 0.25 1.77 -3.64
N LEU A 46 -0.71 1.42 -2.79
CA LEU A 46 -0.56 0.20 -1.98
C LEU A 46 -0.99 -1.04 -2.78
N TYR A 47 -0.05 -1.57 -3.56
CA TYR A 47 -0.25 -2.77 -4.37
C TYR A 47 -0.40 -4.02 -3.47
N ARG A 48 -1.34 -4.91 -3.82
CA ARG A 48 -1.47 -6.22 -3.18
C ARG A 48 -0.18 -7.02 -3.42
N GLN A 49 0.46 -7.47 -2.34
CA GLN A 49 1.62 -8.36 -2.41
C GLN A 49 1.25 -9.64 -3.20
N GLN A 50 2.02 -9.94 -4.24
CA GLN A 50 1.78 -11.12 -5.08
C GLN A 50 2.47 -12.35 -4.47
N PRO A 51 1.75 -13.48 -4.28
CA PRO A 51 2.35 -14.72 -3.79
C PRO A 51 3.43 -15.19 -4.78
N GLY A 52 4.65 -15.41 -4.26
CA GLY A 52 5.86 -15.66 -5.05
C GLY A 52 6.96 -14.60 -4.85
N GLY A 53 6.61 -13.41 -4.35
CA GLY A 53 7.56 -12.34 -4.02
C GLY A 53 8.23 -12.44 -2.62
N MET A 54 7.90 -13.47 -1.83
CA MET A 54 8.40 -13.68 -0.45
C MET A 54 9.05 -15.06 -0.27
N GLY A 55 9.69 -15.61 -1.31
CA GLY A 55 10.49 -16.84 -1.21
C GLY A 55 11.90 -16.55 -0.68
N LEU A 56 12.52 -17.52 -0.01
CA LEU A 56 13.95 -17.46 0.33
C LEU A 56 14.75 -17.11 -0.96
N GLY A 57 15.35 -15.91 -1.03
CA GLY A 57 16.00 -15.37 -2.25
C GLY A 57 15.31 -14.17 -2.92
N THR A 58 14.17 -13.71 -2.39
CA THR A 58 13.45 -12.50 -2.87
C THR A 58 13.88 -11.20 -2.18
N SER A 59 14.71 -11.28 -1.13
CA SER A 59 15.58 -10.16 -0.78
C SER A 59 16.52 -9.96 -1.96
N GLN A 60 16.28 -8.91 -2.77
CA GLN A 60 17.24 -8.49 -3.78
C GLN A 60 18.54 -8.07 -3.06
N GLN A 61 19.44 -9.02 -2.83
CA GLN A 61 20.82 -8.73 -2.40
C GLN A 61 21.66 -8.13 -3.54
N ARG A 62 21.12 -8.07 -4.76
CA ARG A 62 21.81 -7.52 -5.92
C ARG A 62 21.38 -6.07 -6.13
N MET A 63 22.32 -5.17 -5.90
CA MET A 63 22.20 -3.77 -6.27
C MET A 63 22.02 -3.66 -7.79
N GLU A 64 20.86 -3.19 -8.24
CA GLU A 64 20.67 -2.83 -9.64
C GLU A 64 21.39 -1.50 -9.91
N PRO A 65 22.28 -1.45 -10.92
CA PRO A 65 22.97 -0.22 -11.26
C PRO A 65 22.00 0.76 -11.94
N PRO A 66 22.20 2.09 -11.77
CA PRO A 66 21.32 3.09 -12.35
C PRO A 66 21.35 3.05 -13.90
N PRO A 67 20.31 3.55 -14.58
CA PRO A 67 20.27 3.64 -16.04
C PRO A 67 21.51 4.35 -16.60
N GLY A 68 22.17 3.74 -17.59
CA GLY A 68 23.39 4.28 -18.20
C GLY A 68 24.70 3.93 -17.49
N TRP A 69 24.65 3.14 -16.41
CA TRP A 69 25.88 2.68 -15.76
C TRP A 69 26.64 1.66 -16.63
N VAL A 70 27.92 1.95 -16.88
CA VAL A 70 28.84 1.05 -17.59
C VAL A 70 29.86 0.49 -16.62
N ARG A 71 29.97 -0.84 -16.54
CA ARG A 71 30.97 -1.50 -15.68
C ARG A 71 32.39 -1.14 -16.15
N PRO A 72 33.29 -0.69 -15.26
CA PRO A 72 34.67 -0.43 -15.63
C PRO A 72 35.38 -1.73 -16.03
N LYS A 73 36.32 -1.64 -16.97
CA LYS A 73 37.15 -2.78 -17.38
C LYS A 73 38.03 -3.23 -16.21
N LYS A 74 38.09 -4.53 -15.96
CA LYS A 74 38.98 -5.09 -14.93
C LYS A 74 40.44 -4.72 -15.29
N PRO A 75 41.22 -4.17 -14.34
CA PRO A 75 42.64 -3.89 -14.59
C PRO A 75 43.40 -5.19 -14.84
N ASP A 76 44.47 -5.09 -15.62
CA ASP A 76 45.34 -6.23 -15.89
C ASP A 76 45.92 -6.73 -14.56
N PRO A 77 45.79 -8.03 -14.21
CA PRO A 77 46.55 -8.57 -13.10
C PRO A 77 48.04 -8.31 -13.37
N MET A 78 48.67 -7.48 -12.55
CA MET A 78 50.12 -7.20 -12.58
C MET A 78 50.96 -8.41 -12.16
N THR A 79 50.52 -9.62 -12.51
CA THR A 79 51.12 -10.89 -12.15
C THR A 79 51.32 -11.74 -13.40
N LYS A 80 52.47 -12.41 -13.49
CA LYS A 80 52.76 -13.36 -14.57
C LYS A 80 51.94 -14.62 -14.29
N GLY A 81 50.80 -14.78 -14.97
CA GLY A 81 49.92 -15.94 -14.83
C GLY A 81 50.67 -17.25 -15.07
N ARG A 82 51.00 -17.98 -13.99
CA ARG A 82 51.46 -19.36 -14.09
C ARG A 82 50.24 -20.27 -14.21
N LYS A 83 50.16 -21.03 -15.29
CA LYS A 83 49.21 -22.14 -15.44
C LYS A 83 49.64 -23.26 -14.48
N ARG A 84 48.69 -23.89 -13.80
CA ARG A 84 48.92 -25.17 -13.12
C ARG A 84 48.78 -26.31 -14.12
#